data_AF-A0A959AI82-F1
#
_entry.id   AF-A0A959AI82-F1
#
_cell.length_a   1.000
_cell.length_b   1.000
_cell.length_c   1.000
_cell.angle_alpha   90.00
_cell.angle_beta   90.00
_cell.angle_gamma   90.00
#
_symmetry.space_group_name_H-M   'P 1'
#
loop_
_entity.id
_entity.type
_entity.pdbx_description
1 polymer ?
#
loop_
_entity_poly.entity_id
_entity_poly.type
_entity_poly.pdbx_seq_one_letter_code
_entity_poly.pdbx_strand_id
1 'polypeptide(L)'
;EEEDISLNEVALVIKALSDQLCELVAKNADALNQIEWRDLERVVATTLEKLGFKVELTPPAKDGGKDVIASCIVENKEMRFYIEIKHWKKGGRPGLKHISEFIELNVRESTNGGLFLSCSGYTLDVYSQLSEIKYQHVHLGQKEKIVSLCQQYVKRKQGLWVSQLPLPDLLFENTLN
;
A
#
# COMPACT_ATOMS: atom_id res chain seq x y z
N GLU A 1 -6.54 27.17 17.83
CA GLU A 1 -7.68 27.18 16.89
C GLU A 1 -7.23 27.47 15.46
N GLU A 2 -6.48 28.56 15.17
CA GLU A 2 -5.94 28.80 13.82
C GLU A 2 -4.90 27.76 13.34
N GLU A 3 -4.00 27.29 14.21
CA GLU A 3 -3.02 26.24 13.85
C GLU A 3 -3.70 24.92 13.46
N ASP A 4 -4.73 24.50 14.20
CA ASP A 4 -5.49 23.27 13.98
C ASP A 4 -6.36 23.35 12.70
N ILE A 5 -6.89 24.54 12.40
CA ILE A 5 -7.59 24.83 11.14
C ILE A 5 -6.62 24.86 9.95
N SER A 6 -5.43 25.45 10.10
CA SER A 6 -4.42 25.51 9.04
C SER A 6 -3.84 24.12 8.69
N LEU A 7 -3.63 23.28 9.72
CA LEU A 7 -3.24 21.88 9.54
C LEU A 7 -4.31 21.10 8.77
N ASN A 8 -5.59 21.43 8.99
CA ASN A 8 -6.71 20.83 8.27
C ASN A 8 -6.76 21.28 6.80
N GLU A 9 -6.55 22.56 6.50
CA GLU A 9 -6.52 23.06 5.10
C GLU A 9 -5.37 22.43 4.30
N VAL A 10 -4.17 22.37 4.87
CA VAL A 10 -3.01 21.73 4.23
C VAL A 10 -3.29 20.24 4.02
N ALA A 11 -3.86 19.55 5.01
CA ALA A 11 -4.24 18.15 4.89
C ALA A 11 -5.28 17.91 3.77
N LEU A 12 -6.25 18.83 3.61
CA LEU A 12 -7.23 18.77 2.51
C LEU A 12 -6.57 18.94 1.15
N VAL A 13 -5.62 19.86 1.00
CA VAL A 13 -4.86 20.04 -0.25
C VAL A 13 -4.04 18.80 -0.57
N ILE A 14 -3.36 18.22 0.42
CA ILE A 14 -2.61 16.97 0.25
C ILE A 14 -3.55 15.83 -0.16
N LYS A 15 -4.72 15.72 0.46
CA LYS A 15 -5.72 14.71 0.11
C LYS A 15 -6.23 14.89 -1.32
N ALA A 16 -6.50 16.12 -1.74
CA ALA A 16 -6.90 16.43 -3.11
C ALA A 16 -5.80 16.07 -4.12
N LEU A 17 -4.53 16.33 -3.79
CA LEU A 17 -3.39 15.88 -4.60
C LEU A 17 -3.36 14.36 -4.71
N SER A 18 -3.42 13.63 -3.59
CA SER A 18 -3.45 12.17 -3.57
C SER A 18 -4.60 11.60 -4.40
N ASP A 19 -5.80 12.18 -4.30
CA ASP A 19 -6.97 11.80 -5.08
C ASP A 19 -6.71 11.94 -6.59
N GLN A 20 -6.11 13.06 -7.01
CA GLN A 20 -5.76 13.28 -8.42
C GLN A 20 -4.67 12.33 -8.90
N LEU A 21 -3.65 12.05 -8.07
CA LEU A 21 -2.61 11.09 -8.40
C LEU A 21 -3.18 9.66 -8.53
N CYS A 22 -4.11 9.25 -7.66
CA CYS A 22 -4.86 8.00 -7.78
C CYS A 22 -5.56 7.89 -9.15
N GLU A 23 -6.28 8.94 -9.56
CA GLU A 23 -6.98 8.97 -10.85
C GLU A 23 -6.01 8.85 -12.04
N LEU A 24 -4.85 9.53 -11.97
CA LEU A 24 -3.81 9.43 -12.99
C LEU A 24 -3.21 8.02 -13.08
N VAL A 25 -2.87 7.40 -11.95
CA VAL A 25 -2.34 6.03 -11.90
C VAL A 25 -3.37 5.02 -12.39
N ALA A 26 -4.64 5.16 -11.99
CA ALA A 26 -5.72 4.29 -12.43
C ALA A 26 -5.92 4.31 -13.95
N LYS A 27 -5.74 5.50 -14.56
CA LYS A 27 -5.86 5.72 -16.00
C LYS A 27 -4.63 5.27 -16.78
N ASN A 28 -3.43 5.54 -16.26
CA ASN A 28 -2.17 5.20 -16.91
C ASN A 28 -1.10 4.82 -15.87
N ALA A 29 -0.71 3.56 -15.90
CA ALA A 29 0.28 3.01 -14.97
C ALA A 29 1.66 3.67 -15.07
N ASP A 30 2.00 4.35 -16.18
CA ASP A 30 3.27 5.06 -16.33
C ASP A 30 3.36 6.34 -15.48
N ALA A 31 2.23 6.83 -14.95
CA ALA A 31 2.22 7.90 -13.96
C ALA A 31 3.06 7.55 -12.73
N LEU A 32 3.15 6.27 -12.35
CA LEU A 32 3.96 5.80 -11.23
C LEU A 32 5.44 6.17 -11.36
N ASN A 33 5.98 6.30 -12.58
CA ASN A 33 7.37 6.70 -12.79
C ASN A 33 7.62 8.18 -12.46
N GLN A 34 6.57 9.00 -12.54
CA GLN A 34 6.62 10.45 -12.40
C GLN A 34 6.31 10.89 -10.96
N ILE A 35 5.58 10.08 -10.20
CA ILE A 35 5.25 10.33 -8.80
C ILE A 35 6.51 10.28 -7.93
N GLU A 36 6.53 11.05 -6.85
CA GLU A 36 7.58 11.03 -5.84
C GLU A 36 7.28 9.92 -4.81
N TRP A 37 8.31 9.32 -4.18
CA TRP A 37 8.11 8.12 -3.34
C TRP A 37 7.10 8.36 -2.20
N ARG A 38 7.17 9.51 -1.53
CA ARG A 38 6.27 9.88 -0.44
C ARG A 38 4.86 10.16 -0.94
N ASP A 39 4.73 10.72 -2.14
CA ASP A 39 3.42 10.90 -2.76
C ASP A 39 2.78 9.57 -3.17
N LEU A 40 3.59 8.57 -3.54
CA LEU A 40 3.09 7.22 -3.76
C LEU A 40 2.59 6.58 -2.46
N GLU A 41 3.29 6.76 -1.35
CA GLU A 41 2.82 6.29 -0.05
C GLU A 41 1.48 6.93 0.33
N ARG A 42 1.33 8.24 0.11
CA ARG A 42 0.06 8.95 0.28
C ARG A 42 -1.05 8.39 -0.62
N VAL A 43 -0.75 8.14 -1.90
CA VAL A 43 -1.69 7.51 -2.85
C VAL A 43 -2.19 6.16 -2.34
N VAL A 44 -1.29 5.30 -1.86
CA VAL A 44 -1.66 3.99 -1.30
C VAL A 44 -2.49 4.16 -0.02
N ALA A 45 -2.07 5.04 0.90
CA ALA A 45 -2.81 5.33 2.12
C ALA A 45 -4.23 5.85 1.86
N THR A 46 -4.37 6.86 0.99
CA THR A 46 -5.66 7.42 0.57
C THR A 46 -6.53 6.38 -0.12
N THR A 47 -5.91 5.48 -0.90
CA THR A 47 -6.63 4.38 -1.52
C THR A 47 -7.22 3.43 -0.49
N LEU A 48 -6.40 2.94 0.44
CA LEU A 48 -6.86 2.01 1.48
C LEU A 48 -7.93 2.64 2.39
N GLU A 49 -7.79 3.92 2.74
CA GLU A 49 -8.80 4.67 3.51
C GLU A 49 -10.14 4.66 2.76
N LYS A 50 -10.13 4.97 1.46
CA LYS A 50 -11.35 4.98 0.63
C LYS A 50 -11.98 3.60 0.50
N LEU A 51 -11.17 2.54 0.47
CA LEU A 51 -11.64 1.16 0.44
C LEU A 51 -12.27 0.71 1.77
N GLY A 52 -12.04 1.45 2.86
CA GLY A 52 -12.72 1.26 4.15
C GLY A 52 -11.80 0.80 5.27
N PHE A 53 -10.49 0.82 5.08
CA PHE A 53 -9.54 0.61 6.18
C PHE A 53 -9.44 1.87 7.05
N LYS A 54 -9.17 1.68 8.34
CA LYS A 54 -8.52 2.72 9.14
C LYS A 54 -7.04 2.74 8.76
N VAL A 55 -6.51 3.92 8.44
CA VAL A 55 -5.16 4.05 7.90
C VAL A 55 -4.33 5.03 8.71
N GLU A 56 -3.08 4.67 8.96
CA GLU A 56 -2.02 5.55 9.46
C GLU A 56 -0.87 5.55 8.45
N LEU A 57 -0.52 6.73 7.95
CA LEU A 57 0.68 6.93 7.13
C LEU A 57 1.85 7.24 8.08
N THR A 58 2.88 6.40 8.08
CA THR A 58 4.00 6.56 9.01
C THR A 58 4.84 7.79 8.64
N PRO A 59 5.61 8.38 9.57
CA PRO A 59 6.51 9.47 9.25
C PRO A 59 7.50 9.09 8.14
N PRO A 60 7.91 10.03 7.27
CA PRO A 60 8.92 9.75 6.26
C PRO A 60 10.24 9.36 6.93
N ALA A 61 10.58 8.08 6.90
CA ALA A 61 11.80 7.52 7.49
C ALA A 61 12.38 6.46 6.55
N LYS A 62 13.71 6.36 6.46
CA LYS A 62 14.37 5.37 5.59
C LYS A 62 14.49 3.98 6.23
N ASP A 63 14.06 3.85 7.48
CA ASP A 63 14.56 2.86 8.43
C ASP A 63 13.44 2.03 9.09
N GLY A 64 12.17 2.44 8.91
CA GLY A 64 11.02 1.90 9.67
C GLY A 64 10.44 0.59 9.14
N GLY A 65 10.73 0.23 7.89
CA GLY A 65 10.26 -0.99 7.23
C GLY A 65 8.73 -1.10 7.10
N LYS A 66 8.00 0.01 7.28
CA LYS A 66 6.57 0.13 6.97
C LYS A 66 6.24 1.59 6.67
N ASP A 67 5.52 1.82 5.58
CA ASP A 67 5.13 3.15 5.14
C ASP A 67 3.66 3.44 5.49
N VAL A 68 2.82 2.40 5.48
CA VAL A 68 1.40 2.50 5.80
C VAL A 68 0.99 1.39 6.76
N ILE A 69 0.20 1.73 7.77
CA ILE A 69 -0.46 0.79 8.67
C ILE A 69 -1.95 0.85 8.33
N ALA A 70 -2.53 -0.29 7.99
CA ALA A 70 -3.97 -0.43 7.76
C ALA A 70 -4.59 -1.33 8.82
N SER A 71 -5.76 -0.97 9.34
CA SER A 71 -6.55 -1.86 10.19
C SER A 71 -8.02 -1.88 9.79
N CYS A 72 -8.67 -3.00 10.09
CA CYS A 72 -10.09 -3.19 9.88
C CYS A 72 -10.65 -4.18 10.91
N ILE A 73 -11.98 -4.21 11.06
CA ILE A 73 -12.65 -5.19 11.91
C ILE A 73 -13.19 -6.31 11.02
N VAL A 74 -12.80 -7.56 11.32
CA VAL A 74 -13.33 -8.77 10.69
C VAL A 74 -13.82 -9.69 11.80
N GLU A 75 -15.08 -10.10 11.76
CA GLU A 75 -15.70 -10.96 12.79
C GLU A 75 -15.45 -10.48 14.22
N ASN A 76 -15.64 -9.16 14.46
CA ASN A 76 -15.40 -8.49 15.75
C ASN A 76 -13.95 -8.52 16.27
N LYS A 77 -12.97 -8.88 15.42
CA LYS A 77 -11.55 -8.80 15.75
C LYS A 77 -10.89 -7.69 14.94
N GLU A 78 -10.08 -6.87 15.60
CA GLU A 78 -9.22 -5.92 14.91
C GLU A 78 -8.11 -6.71 14.19
N MET A 79 -8.00 -6.49 12.89
CA MET A 79 -6.89 -6.97 12.08
C MET A 79 -5.99 -5.80 11.71
N ARG A 80 -4.68 -5.99 11.80
CA ARG A 80 -3.66 -4.99 11.48
C ARG A 80 -2.73 -5.51 10.40
N PHE A 81 -2.48 -4.68 9.39
CA PHE A 81 -1.63 -4.98 8.25
C PHE A 81 -0.58 -3.89 8.09
N TYR A 82 0.65 -4.29 7.80
CA TYR A 82 1.70 -3.37 7.38
C TYR A 82 1.86 -3.37 5.87
N ILE A 83 2.15 -2.20 5.33
CA ILE A 83 2.42 -2.01 3.91
C ILE A 83 3.75 -1.29 3.77
N GLU A 84 4.66 -1.90 3.03
CA GLU A 84 5.98 -1.34 2.67
C GLU A 84 6.00 -1.08 1.17
N ILE A 85 6.54 0.07 0.74
CA ILE A 85 6.46 0.56 -0.64
C ILE A 85 7.87 0.90 -1.14
N LYS A 86 8.43 0.03 -1.97
CA LYS A 86 9.70 0.29 -2.66
C LYS A 86 9.48 1.00 -3.99
N HIS A 87 9.60 2.33 -3.98
CA HIS A 87 9.55 3.17 -5.18
C HIS A 87 10.91 3.33 -5.89
N TRP A 88 11.57 2.22 -6.18
CA TRP A 88 12.92 2.27 -6.77
C TRP A 88 12.85 2.54 -8.28
N LYS A 89 13.37 3.68 -8.70
CA LYS A 89 13.50 4.06 -10.12
C LYS A 89 14.81 3.46 -10.69
N LYS A 90 14.85 3.26 -12.02
CA LYS A 90 16.08 2.92 -12.79
C LYS A 90 16.78 1.61 -12.36
N GLY A 91 16.09 0.48 -12.51
CA GLY A 91 16.73 -0.85 -12.51
C GLY A 91 17.02 -1.48 -11.13
N GLY A 92 16.93 -0.72 -10.04
CA GLY A 92 16.96 -1.28 -8.69
C GLY A 92 15.69 -2.09 -8.42
N ARG A 93 15.84 -3.29 -7.84
CA ARG A 93 14.73 -4.14 -7.40
C ARG A 93 15.00 -4.68 -5.99
N PRO A 94 14.01 -4.63 -5.08
CA PRO A 94 14.13 -5.28 -3.79
C PRO A 94 14.33 -6.80 -3.96
N GLY A 95 15.33 -7.33 -3.27
CA GLY A 95 15.56 -8.76 -3.15
C GLY A 95 15.23 -9.31 -1.77
N LEU A 96 15.52 -10.60 -1.57
CA LEU A 96 15.14 -11.38 -0.39
C LEU A 96 15.46 -10.69 0.93
N LYS A 97 16.63 -10.05 1.06
CA LYS A 97 17.01 -9.33 2.29
C LYS A 97 15.93 -8.34 2.76
N HIS A 98 15.41 -7.52 1.85
CA HIS A 98 14.40 -6.50 2.20
C HIS A 98 13.07 -7.13 2.60
N ILE A 99 12.73 -8.26 1.97
CA ILE A 99 11.50 -9.00 2.25
C ILE A 99 11.63 -9.72 3.59
N SER A 100 12.78 -10.31 3.89
CA SER A 100 13.08 -10.93 5.18
C SER A 100 13.01 -9.92 6.32
N GLU A 101 13.61 -8.75 6.17
CA GLU A 101 13.51 -7.65 7.15
C GLU A 101 12.05 -7.24 7.39
N PHE A 102 11.24 -7.19 6.34
CA PHE A 102 9.81 -6.91 6.45
C PHE A 102 9.04 -8.03 7.15
N ILE A 103 9.33 -9.30 6.83
CA ILE A 103 8.75 -10.46 7.51
C ILE A 103 9.07 -10.41 9.01
N GLU A 104 10.34 -10.19 9.38
CA GLU A 104 10.78 -10.09 10.76
C GLU A 104 10.03 -8.99 11.52
N LEU A 105 9.82 -7.83 10.88
CA LEU A 105 9.01 -6.75 11.44
C LEU A 105 7.55 -7.19 11.68
N ASN A 106 6.92 -7.82 10.70
CA ASN A 106 5.52 -8.27 10.80
C ASN A 106 5.33 -9.32 11.91
N VAL A 107 6.32 -10.22 12.07
CA VAL A 107 6.36 -11.23 13.15
C VAL A 107 6.56 -10.55 14.50
N ARG A 108 7.56 -9.68 14.64
CA ARG A 108 7.88 -8.99 15.89
C ARG A 108 6.70 -8.18 16.42
N GLU A 109 5.96 -7.53 15.53
CA GLU A 109 4.82 -6.67 15.85
C GLU A 109 3.47 -7.41 15.83
N SER A 110 3.48 -8.74 15.61
CA SER A 110 2.28 -9.61 15.63
C SER A 110 1.16 -9.11 14.72
N THR A 111 1.50 -8.69 13.50
CA THR A 111 0.52 -8.27 12.48
C THR A 111 -0.27 -9.47 11.94
N ASN A 112 -1.43 -9.19 11.35
CA ASN A 112 -2.25 -10.22 10.68
C ASN A 112 -1.82 -10.46 9.22
N GLY A 113 -0.81 -9.73 8.74
CA GLY A 113 -0.22 -9.90 7.42
C GLY A 113 0.47 -8.63 6.94
N GLY A 114 1.29 -8.77 5.90
CA GLY A 114 2.03 -7.67 5.30
C GLY A 114 1.82 -7.61 3.79
N LEU A 115 1.78 -6.41 3.23
CA LEU A 115 1.82 -6.17 1.79
C LEU A 115 3.10 -5.43 1.42
N PHE A 116 4.02 -6.09 0.75
CA PHE A 116 5.23 -5.46 0.24
C PHE A 116 5.01 -5.08 -1.22
N LEU A 117 5.06 -3.79 -1.54
CA LEU A 117 4.84 -3.25 -2.88
C LEU A 117 6.16 -2.83 -3.54
N SER A 118 6.31 -3.15 -4.83
CA SER A 118 7.44 -2.68 -5.64
C SER A 118 6.98 -2.19 -7.01
N CYS A 119 7.35 -0.96 -7.36
CA CYS A 119 7.07 -0.41 -8.70
C CYS A 119 7.96 -1.02 -9.80
N SER A 120 9.15 -1.51 -9.44
CA SER A 120 10.13 -2.08 -10.38
C SER A 120 10.14 -3.61 -10.42
N GLY A 121 9.31 -4.25 -9.59
CA GLY A 121 9.32 -5.70 -9.37
C GLY A 121 10.40 -6.14 -8.38
N TYR A 122 10.77 -7.42 -8.42
CA TYR A 122 11.70 -8.02 -7.47
C TYR A 122 12.90 -8.64 -8.18
N THR A 123 13.97 -8.96 -7.44
CA THR A 123 15.07 -9.76 -7.98
C THR A 123 14.61 -11.20 -8.26
N LEU A 124 15.30 -11.91 -9.16
CA LEU A 124 14.85 -13.21 -9.67
C LEU A 124 14.73 -14.30 -8.59
N ASP A 125 15.61 -14.27 -7.59
CA ASP A 125 15.62 -15.16 -6.43
C ASP A 125 14.34 -15.05 -5.58
N VAL A 126 13.70 -13.88 -5.53
CA VAL A 126 12.41 -13.70 -4.83
C VAL A 126 11.31 -14.56 -5.43
N TYR A 127 11.26 -14.70 -6.76
CA TYR A 127 10.22 -15.47 -7.44
C TYR A 127 10.32 -16.97 -7.12
N SER A 128 11.51 -17.46 -6.77
CA SER A 128 11.69 -18.85 -6.33
C SER A 128 11.22 -19.13 -4.90
N GLN A 129 10.91 -18.09 -4.12
CA GLN A 129 10.53 -18.20 -2.70
C GLN A 129 9.11 -17.66 -2.39
N LEU A 130 8.27 -17.47 -3.42
CA LEU A 130 6.94 -16.87 -3.25
C LEU A 130 6.05 -17.65 -2.28
N SER A 131 6.11 -18.98 -2.35
CA SER A 131 5.34 -19.86 -1.46
C SER A 131 5.73 -19.69 0.01
N GLU A 132 7.04 -19.65 0.29
CA GLU A 132 7.60 -19.48 1.62
C GLU A 132 7.27 -18.10 2.19
N ILE A 133 7.40 -17.05 1.37
CA ILE A 133 7.06 -15.67 1.75
C ILE A 133 5.57 -15.57 2.10
N LYS A 134 4.70 -16.16 1.27
CA LYS A 134 3.25 -16.18 1.50
C LYS A 134 2.86 -16.98 2.74
N TYR A 135 3.56 -18.08 3.04
CA TYR A 135 3.36 -18.86 4.26
C TYR A 135 3.61 -18.03 5.52
N GLN A 136 4.49 -17.02 5.45
CA GLN A 136 4.73 -16.05 6.53
C GLN A 136 3.71 -14.90 6.56
N HIS A 137 2.56 -15.05 5.88
CA HIS A 137 1.50 -14.03 5.76
C HIS A 137 1.96 -12.70 5.14
N VAL A 138 3.04 -12.72 4.36
CA VAL A 138 3.49 -11.55 3.57
C VAL A 138 3.16 -11.77 2.09
N HIS A 139 2.53 -10.78 1.49
CA HIS A 139 2.12 -10.77 0.09
C HIS A 139 2.95 -9.75 -0.70
N LEU A 140 3.34 -10.12 -1.92
CA LEU A 140 4.16 -9.27 -2.79
C LEU A 140 3.31 -8.70 -3.92
N GLY A 141 3.23 -7.37 -4.02
CA GLY A 141 2.52 -6.67 -5.08
C GLY A 141 3.47 -5.90 -6.00
N GLN A 142 3.27 -6.02 -7.31
CA GLN A 142 4.02 -5.25 -8.30
C GLN A 142 3.25 -3.98 -8.72
N LYS A 143 3.74 -3.30 -9.76
CA LYS A 143 3.10 -2.15 -10.41
C LYS A 143 1.60 -2.39 -10.64
N GLU A 144 1.23 -3.58 -11.09
CA GLU A 144 -0.14 -3.98 -11.40
C GLU A 144 -1.05 -3.92 -10.17
N LYS A 145 -0.56 -4.33 -9.00
CA LYS A 145 -1.31 -4.25 -7.74
C LYS A 145 -1.58 -2.81 -7.32
N ILE A 146 -0.60 -1.92 -7.50
CA ILE A 146 -0.76 -0.50 -7.17
C ILE A 146 -1.82 0.14 -8.10
N VAL A 147 -1.76 -0.20 -9.39
CA VAL A 147 -2.75 0.26 -10.38
C VAL A 147 -4.14 -0.27 -10.05
N SER A 148 -4.27 -1.56 -9.68
CA SER A 148 -5.57 -2.15 -9.34
C SER A 148 -6.21 -1.48 -8.13
N LEU A 149 -5.41 -1.17 -7.09
CA LEU A 149 -5.85 -0.39 -5.93
C LEU A 149 -6.40 0.98 -6.36
N CYS A 150 -5.66 1.73 -7.19
CA CYS A 150 -6.11 3.03 -7.69
C CYS A 150 -7.40 2.93 -8.53
N GLN A 151 -7.54 1.89 -9.34
CA GLN A 151 -8.77 1.64 -10.12
C GLN A 151 -9.98 1.35 -9.22
N GLN A 152 -9.79 0.59 -8.14
CA GLN A 152 -10.84 0.33 -7.15
C GLN A 152 -11.22 1.59 -6.38
N TYR A 153 -10.24 2.42 -6.02
CA TYR A 153 -10.47 3.75 -5.46
C TYR A 153 -11.41 4.57 -6.35
N VAL A 154 -11.10 4.68 -7.66
CA VAL A 154 -11.91 5.48 -8.60
C VAL A 154 -13.33 4.93 -8.72
N LYS A 155 -13.48 3.60 -8.87
CA LYS A 155 -14.80 2.95 -8.92
C LYS A 155 -15.63 3.24 -7.67
N ARG A 156 -15.01 3.16 -6.48
CA ARG A 156 -15.68 3.44 -5.22
C ARG A 156 -16.01 4.92 -5.04
N LYS A 157 -15.14 5.83 -5.49
CA LYS A 157 -15.39 7.28 -5.49
C LYS A 157 -16.60 7.64 -6.35
N GLN A 158 -16.79 6.97 -7.48
CA GLN A 158 -17.93 7.19 -8.39
C GLN A 158 -19.22 6.50 -7.93
N GLY A 159 -19.20 5.77 -6.81
CA GLY A 159 -20.35 4.99 -6.33
C GLY A 159 -20.68 3.77 -7.20
N LEU A 160 -19.78 3.38 -8.11
CA LEU A 160 -20.01 2.31 -9.08
C LEU A 160 -19.68 0.91 -8.52
N TRP A 161 -19.18 0.83 -7.29
CA TRP A 161 -18.69 -0.42 -6.74
C TRP A 161 -18.77 -0.48 -5.22
N VAL A 162 -19.27 -1.61 -4.73
CA VAL A 162 -19.18 -2.07 -3.34
C VAL A 162 -18.47 -3.42 -3.36
N SER A 163 -17.38 -3.56 -2.62
CA SER A 163 -16.67 -4.85 -2.51
C SER A 163 -17.61 -5.91 -1.96
N GLN A 164 -17.66 -7.06 -2.62
CA GLN A 164 -18.25 -8.27 -2.01
C GLN A 164 -17.22 -9.09 -1.23
N LEU A 165 -15.93 -8.77 -1.39
CA LEU A 165 -14.85 -9.40 -0.65
C LEU A 165 -14.63 -8.72 0.69
N PRO A 166 -14.31 -9.48 1.75
CA PRO A 166 -13.71 -8.96 2.96
C PRO A 166 -12.50 -8.07 2.65
N LEU A 167 -12.26 -7.05 3.48
CA LEU A 167 -11.16 -6.11 3.28
C LEU A 167 -9.77 -6.78 3.19
N PRO A 168 -9.41 -7.78 4.02
CA PRO A 168 -8.12 -8.46 3.87
C PRO A 168 -7.94 -9.14 2.51
N ASP A 169 -8.99 -9.77 1.98
CA ASP A 169 -8.95 -10.41 0.66
C ASP A 169 -8.76 -9.38 -0.45
N LEU A 170 -9.42 -8.22 -0.32
CA LEU A 170 -9.22 -7.08 -1.21
C LEU A 170 -7.79 -6.51 -1.14
N LEU A 171 -7.19 -6.49 0.06
CA LEU A 171 -5.81 -6.03 0.24
C LEU A 171 -4.83 -6.93 -0.51
N PHE A 172 -5.09 -8.24 -0.55
CA PHE A 172 -4.15 -9.23 -1.08
C PHE A 172 -4.50 -9.82 -2.46
N GLU A 173 -5.64 -9.46 -3.07
CA GLU A 173 -5.90 -9.83 -4.46
C GLU A 173 -4.83 -9.27 -5.42
N ASN A 174 -4.60 -9.94 -6.55
CA ASN A 174 -3.63 -9.51 -7.57
C ASN A 174 -2.20 -9.34 -7.05
N THR A 175 -1.83 -10.02 -5.96
CA THR A 175 -0.44 -10.19 -5.53
C THR A 175 0.18 -11.41 -6.21
N LEU A 176 1.51 -11.52 -6.16
CA LEU A 176 2.22 -12.70 -6.64
C LEU A 176 1.79 -13.95 -5.86
N ASN A 177 1.72 -15.08 -6.58
CA ASN A 177 1.39 -16.41 -6.06
C ASN A 177 2.51 -17.39 -6.39
#